data_AF-A0A8J6YUJ6-F1
#
_entry.id   AF-A0A8J6YUJ6-F1
#
_cell.length_a   1.000
_cell.length_b   1.000
_cell.length_c   1.000
_cell.angle_alpha   90.00
_cell.angle_beta   90.00
_cell.angle_gamma   90.00
#
_symmetry.space_group_name_H-M   'P 1'
#
loop_
_entity.id
_entity.type
_entity.pdbx_description
1 polymer ?
#
loop_
_entity_poly.entity_id
_entity_poly.type
_entity_poly.pdbx_seq_one_letter_code
_entity_poly.pdbx_strand_id
1 'polypeptide(L)' 'MPRKKYNTDFKMNAVLEVLKEEKSMSQIASEYGVHVNQLRQWRDKSLRKLASRV' A
#
# COMPACT_ATOMS: atom_id res chain seq x y z
N MET A 1 -18.05 -11.92 -6.41
CA MET A 1 -17.56 -11.48 -5.09
C MET A 1 -17.50 -9.95 -5.04
N PRO A 2 -18.02 -9.30 -3.99
CA PRO A 2 -17.96 -7.86 -3.83
C PRO A 2 -16.51 -7.39 -3.69
N ARG A 3 -16.15 -6.28 -4.35
CA ARG A 3 -14.82 -5.68 -4.24
C ARG A 3 -14.69 -5.04 -2.85
N LYS A 4 -13.75 -5.52 -2.02
CA LYS A 4 -13.36 -4.83 -0.78
C LYS A 4 -12.87 -3.42 -1.14
N LYS A 5 -13.54 -2.40 -0.59
CA LYS A 5 -13.12 -1.01 -0.72
C LYS A 5 -12.26 -0.65 0.49
N TYR A 6 -11.02 -0.24 0.24
CA TYR A 6 -10.14 0.34 1.25
C TYR A 6 -10.21 1.85 1.16
N ASN A 7 -10.36 2.53 2.30
CA ASN A 7 -10.33 3.99 2.36
C ASN A 7 -8.91 4.51 2.05
N THR A 8 -8.78 5.82 1.88
CA THR A 8 -7.50 6.44 1.52
C THR A 8 -6.48 6.30 2.66
N ASP A 9 -6.90 6.52 3.91
CA ASP A 9 -6.00 6.48 5.08
C ASP A 9 -5.38 5.10 5.29
N PHE A 10 -6.16 4.04 5.13
CA PHE A 10 -5.69 2.67 5.20
C PHE A 10 -4.63 2.38 4.14
N LYS A 11 -4.85 2.83 2.89
CA LYS A 11 -3.86 2.67 1.82
C LYS A 11 -2.60 3.47 2.11
N MET A 12 -2.73 4.67 2.68
CA MET A 12 -1.58 5.51 3.04
C MET A 12 -0.76 4.87 4.15
N ASN A 13 -1.39 4.39 5.23
CA ASN A 13 -0.71 3.68 6.32
C ASN A 13 0.03 2.44 5.80
N ALA A 14 -0.64 1.64 4.96
CA ALA A 14 -0.02 0.46 4.37
C ALA A 14 1.17 0.81 3.46
N VAL A 15 1.09 1.90 2.69
CA VAL A 15 2.21 2.38 1.85
C VAL A 15 3.34 2.94 2.72
N LEU A 16 3.03 3.66 3.80
CA LEU A 16 4.04 4.17 4.73
C LEU A 16 4.84 3.03 5.33
N GLU A 17 4.20 1.96 5.80
CA GLU A 17 4.95 0.81 6.33
C GLU A 17 5.79 0.09 5.29
N VAL A 18 5.32 0.03 4.04
CA VAL A 18 6.13 -0.49 2.93
C VAL A 18 7.36 0.40 2.69
N LEU A 19 7.23 1.73 2.83
CA LEU A 19 8.31 2.68 2.62
C LEU A 19 9.31 2.75 3.80
N LYS A 20 8.90 2.35 5.01
CA LYS A 20 9.82 2.21 6.14
C LYS A 20 10.76 1.02 6.01
N GLU A 21 10.42 0.05 5.15
CA GLU A 21 11.21 -1.17 4.89
C GLU A 21 11.51 -2.04 6.13
N GLU A 22 10.83 -1.80 7.26
CA GLU A 22 10.97 -2.57 8.51
C GLU A 22 10.35 -3.97 8.42
N LYS A 23 9.32 -4.13 7.57
CA LYS A 23 8.61 -5.38 7.33
C LYS A 23 8.56 -5.66 5.84
N SER A 24 8.57 -6.94 5.47
CA SER A 24 8.40 -7.31 4.07
C SER A 24 6.97 -7.03 3.60
N MET A 25 6.79 -6.79 2.29
CA MET A 25 5.45 -6.59 1.72
C MET A 25 4.51 -7.78 1.98
N SER A 26 5.03 -9.01 2.12
CA SER A 26 4.21 -10.19 2.45
C SER A 26 3.75 -10.21 3.91
N GLN A 27 4.59 -9.74 4.83
CA GLN A 27 4.19 -9.55 6.24
C GLN A 27 3.13 -8.46 6.37
N ILE A 28 3.37 -7.29 5.76
CA ILE A 28 2.40 -6.18 5.75
C ILE A 28 1.10 -6.62 5.08
N ALA A 29 1.17 -7.38 3.98
CA ALA A 29 -0.01 -7.93 3.33
C ALA A 29 -0.84 -8.81 4.27
N SER A 30 -0.15 -9.68 5.03
CA SER A 30 -0.79 -10.60 5.97
C SER A 30 -1.41 -9.85 7.15
N GLU A 31 -0.71 -8.87 7.72
CA GLU A 31 -1.14 -8.07 8.86
C GLU A 31 -2.35 -7.18 8.53
N TYR A 32 -2.34 -6.56 7.33
CA TYR A 32 -3.42 -5.70 6.86
C TYR A 32 -4.55 -6.50 6.16
N GLY A 33 -4.41 -7.82 5.98
CA GLY A 33 -5.39 -8.66 5.29
C GLY A 33 -5.58 -8.29 3.82
N VAL A 34 -4.53 -7.81 3.17
CA VAL A 34 -4.50 -7.38 1.77
C VAL A 34 -3.58 -8.28 0.96
N HIS A 35 -3.78 -8.32 -0.36
CA HIS A 35 -2.85 -9.06 -1.22
C HIS A 35 -1.60 -8.23 -1.51
N VAL A 36 -0.42 -8.86 -1.58
CA VAL A 36 0.87 -8.20 -1.86
C VAL A 36 0.83 -7.33 -3.13
N ASN A 37 0.19 -7.82 -4.19
CA ASN A 37 0.01 -7.03 -5.43
C ASN A 37 -0.76 -5.72 -5.20
N GLN A 38 -1.70 -5.66 -4.25
CA GLN A 38 -2.43 -4.43 -3.93
C GLN A 38 -1.50 -3.42 -3.25
N LEU A 39 -0.65 -3.87 -2.31
CA LEU A 39 0.36 -3.02 -1.68
C LEU A 39 1.33 -2.44 -2.71
N ARG A 40 1.83 -3.27 -3.63
CA ARG A 40 2.72 -2.81 -4.71
C ARG A 40 2.03 -1.74 -5.57
N GLN A 41 0.78 -1.96 -5.97
CA GLN A 41 0.03 -0.98 -6.74
C GLN A 41 -0.19 0.34 -5.98
N TRP A 42 -0.47 0.28 -4.68
CA TRP A 42 -0.64 1.49 -3.87
C TRP A 42 0.67 2.25 -3.72
N ARG A 43 1.77 1.54 -3.44
CA ARG A 43 3.12 2.11 -3.36
C ARG A 43 3.48 2.83 -4.66
N ASP A 44 3.35 2.15 -5.80
CA ASP A 44 3.72 2.74 -7.09
C ASP A 44 2.82 3.94 -7.45
N LYS A 45 1.52 3.90 -7.09
CA LYS A 45 0.61 5.05 -7.29
C LYS A 45 0.99 6.23 -6.41
N SER A 46 1.34 6.00 -5.15
CA SER A 46 1.78 7.06 -4.24
C SER A 46 3.08 7.69 -4.71
N LEU A 47 4.07 6.88 -5.12
CA LEU A 47 5.33 7.38 -5.67
C LEU A 47 5.12 8.18 -6.96
N ARG A 48 4.26 7.72 -7.88
CA ARG A 48 3.91 8.48 -9.09
C ARG A 48 3.29 9.84 -8.75
N LYS A 49 2.41 9.90 -7.74
CA LYS A 49 1.77 11.15 -7.30
C LYS A 49 2.76 12.12 -6.65
N LEU A 50 3.77 11.61 -5.94
CA LEU A 50 4.88 12.38 -5.41
C LEU A 50 5.78 12.90 -6.53
N ALA A 51 6.17 12.04 -7.47
CA ALA A 51 7.01 12.39 -8.60
C ALA A 51 6.36 13.41 -9.54
N SER A 52 5.04 13.37 -9.72
CA SER A 52 4.31 14.37 -10.53
C SER A 52 4.13 15.73 -9.85
N ARG A 53 4.53 15.86 -8.58
CA ARG A 53 4.38 17.08 -7.76
C ARG A 53 5.68 17.87 -7.60
N VAL A 54 6.79 17.34 -8.11
CA VAL A 54 8.11 17.98 -8.17
C VAL A 54 8.36 18.38 -9.62
#